data_AF-A0A6P6B7G1-F1
#
_entry.id   AF-A0A6P6B7G1-F1
#
_cell.length_a   1.000
_cell.length_b   1.000
_cell.length_c   1.000
_cell.angle_alpha   90.00
_cell.angle_beta   90.00
_cell.angle_gamma   90.00
#
_symmetry.space_group_name_H-M   'P 1'
#
loop_
_entity.id
_entity.type
_entity.pdbx_description
1 polymer ?
#
loop_
_entity_poly.entity_id
_entity_poly.type
_entity_poly.pdbx_seq_one_letter_code
_entity_poly.pdbx_strand_id
1 'polypeptide(L)'
;MDTIHQEEDHPLIPSSSDQTLHLNREQQQPEESNLISKTWVESKKLWLVAGPSIFSRVAMFSMTVITQAFAGHLGDLNLAAISFVTTVIISITFGFLLGMASALETLCGQAYGAKQYHKLGIYMQRSWIILFFCSIVLLPLFIFAAPILKLIGQPANVADQTGLVAVWLIPFHLSFPFQFTLQRFLQSQLKTVVIVWVSGVALAVHVLVSWVFVYKLRVGIVGTAITLDFSWWLSVLGLFVYAVCGGCPLSWTGFSAQAFLGLWDFFKLSLASGIMLLLENFYYRILIIVSGYLHNTEIAIDALSICISIFVWESMIPLGFLAGTGSWNTTGAVKLD
;
A
#
# COMPACT_ATOMS: atom_id res chain seq x y z
N MET A 1 11.76 82.22 -41.25
CA MET A 1 11.01 81.74 -42.42
C MET A 1 11.02 80.22 -42.34
N ASP A 2 10.01 79.73 -41.64
CA ASP A 2 9.35 78.42 -41.65
C ASP A 2 10.17 77.14 -41.88
N THR A 3 10.34 76.37 -40.80
CA THR A 3 10.46 74.91 -40.82
C THR A 3 9.16 74.31 -40.28
N ILE A 4 8.41 73.65 -41.16
CA ILE A 4 7.24 72.82 -40.83
C ILE A 4 7.77 71.46 -40.36
N HIS A 5 7.53 71.12 -39.08
CA HIS A 5 7.59 69.74 -38.60
C HIS A 5 6.16 69.21 -38.52
N GLN A 6 5.87 68.13 -39.27
CA GLN A 6 4.72 67.27 -39.03
C GLN A 6 4.99 66.45 -37.77
N GLU A 7 4.14 66.60 -36.76
CA GLU A 7 4.12 65.75 -35.57
C GLU A 7 3.02 64.70 -35.78
N GLU A 8 3.43 63.44 -35.93
CA GLU A 8 2.52 62.29 -35.94
C GLU A 8 1.90 62.14 -34.55
N ASP A 9 0.62 62.48 -34.44
CA ASP A 9 -0.17 62.29 -33.23
C ASP A 9 -0.53 60.79 -33.11
N HIS A 10 0.36 60.00 -32.54
CA HIS A 10 0.09 58.61 -32.17
C HIS A 10 -0.83 58.60 -30.93
N PRO A 11 -2.05 58.05 -31.01
CA PRO A 11 -2.93 57.98 -29.85
C PRO A 11 -2.34 57.03 -28.80
N LEU A 12 -1.92 57.57 -27.66
CA LEU A 12 -1.38 56.83 -26.51
C LEU A 12 -2.44 56.10 -25.67
N ILE A 13 -3.67 55.93 -26.17
CA ILE A 13 -4.75 55.24 -25.46
C ILE A 13 -5.40 54.23 -26.42
N PRO A 14 -5.41 52.93 -26.08
CA PRO A 14 -6.10 51.92 -26.88
C PRO A 14 -7.57 52.30 -27.02
N SER A 15 -8.14 52.18 -28.22
CA SER A 15 -9.56 52.46 -28.44
C SER A 15 -10.43 51.59 -27.53
N SER A 16 -11.55 52.13 -27.04
CA SER A 16 -12.47 51.38 -26.16
C SER A 16 -12.98 50.08 -26.81
N SER A 17 -13.05 50.05 -28.15
CA SER A 17 -13.33 48.84 -28.92
C SER A 17 -12.24 47.77 -28.79
N ASP A 18 -10.96 48.15 -28.79
CA ASP A 18 -9.85 47.21 -28.56
C ASP A 18 -9.85 46.68 -27.13
N GLN A 19 -10.10 47.53 -26.12
CA GLN A 19 -10.24 47.06 -24.75
C GLN A 19 -11.42 46.10 -24.57
N THR A 20 -12.54 46.35 -25.25
CA THR A 20 -13.72 45.47 -25.20
C THR A 20 -13.50 44.16 -25.95
N LEU A 21 -12.75 44.20 -27.07
CA LEU A 21 -12.31 43.01 -27.80
C LEU A 21 -11.29 42.18 -27.00
N HIS A 22 -10.37 42.83 -26.28
CA HIS A 22 -9.41 42.16 -25.39
C HIS A 22 -10.10 41.55 -24.16
N LEU A 23 -11.04 42.25 -23.53
CA LEU A 23 -11.84 41.70 -22.42
C LEU A 23 -12.71 40.51 -22.88
N ASN A 24 -13.37 40.62 -24.04
CA ASN A 24 -14.18 39.52 -24.57
C ASN A 24 -13.32 38.33 -25.00
N ARG A 25 -12.08 38.55 -25.46
CA ARG A 25 -11.14 37.49 -25.86
C ARG A 25 -10.50 36.78 -24.66
N GLU A 26 -10.31 37.48 -23.53
CA GLU A 26 -9.89 36.87 -22.27
C GLU A 26 -11.05 36.14 -21.56
N GLN A 27 -12.30 36.59 -21.73
CA GLN A 27 -13.49 35.90 -21.22
C GLN A 27 -13.99 34.74 -22.12
N GLN A 28 -13.45 34.58 -23.33
CA GLN A 28 -13.80 33.48 -24.27
C GLN A 28 -12.70 32.42 -24.44
N GLN A 29 -11.71 32.34 -23.55
CA GLN A 29 -11.02 31.05 -23.37
C GLN A 29 -11.95 30.14 -22.56
N PRO A 30 -12.31 28.94 -23.05
CA PRO A 30 -13.26 28.10 -22.36
C PRO A 30 -12.67 27.78 -20.99
N GLU A 31 -13.32 28.24 -19.92
CA GLU A 31 -12.97 27.95 -18.54
C GLU A 31 -12.86 26.42 -18.34
N GLU A 32 -13.67 25.65 -19.08
CA GLU A 32 -13.56 24.19 -19.25
C GLU A 32 -12.20 23.71 -19.76
N SER A 33 -11.58 24.35 -20.76
CA SER A 33 -10.26 23.94 -21.27
C SER A 33 -9.16 24.13 -20.23
N ASN A 34 -9.30 25.17 -19.40
CA ASN A 34 -8.35 25.46 -18.32
C ASN A 34 -8.56 24.49 -17.14
N LEU A 35 -9.81 24.13 -16.82
CA LEU A 35 -10.14 23.11 -15.81
C LEU A 35 -9.75 21.70 -16.24
N ILE A 36 -9.99 21.31 -17.49
CA ILE A 36 -9.60 20.00 -18.03
C ILE A 36 -8.06 19.89 -18.05
N SER A 37 -7.36 20.94 -18.49
CA SER A 37 -5.90 20.98 -18.48
C SER A 37 -5.34 20.88 -17.06
N LYS A 38 -5.88 21.64 -16.10
CA LYS A 38 -5.49 21.56 -14.67
C LYS A 38 -5.78 20.16 -14.08
N THR A 39 -6.95 19.61 -14.35
CA THR A 39 -7.35 18.27 -13.88
C THR A 39 -6.44 17.20 -14.48
N TRP A 40 -6.04 17.35 -15.75
CA TRP A 40 -5.12 16.43 -16.41
C TRP A 40 -3.71 16.48 -15.81
N VAL A 41 -3.21 17.68 -15.49
CA VAL A 41 -1.93 17.86 -14.80
C VAL A 41 -1.96 17.22 -13.40
N GLU A 42 -3.02 17.46 -12.64
CA GLU A 42 -3.16 16.87 -11.30
C GLU A 42 -3.36 15.35 -11.34
N SER A 43 -4.07 14.84 -12.34
CA SER A 43 -4.20 13.40 -12.60
C SER A 43 -2.85 12.76 -12.93
N LYS A 44 -2.03 13.39 -13.76
CA LYS A 44 -0.66 12.91 -14.07
C LYS A 44 0.21 12.81 -12.82
N LYS A 45 0.17 13.84 -11.96
CA LYS A 45 0.90 13.83 -10.69
C LYS A 45 0.44 12.71 -9.76
N LEU A 46 -0.87 12.48 -9.68
CA LEU A 46 -1.44 11.40 -8.88
C LEU A 46 -0.98 10.02 -9.39
N TRP A 47 -0.99 9.82 -10.71
CA TRP A 47 -0.54 8.57 -11.34
C TRP A 47 0.95 8.26 -11.11
N LEU A 48 1.79 9.27 -10.96
CA LEU A 48 3.21 9.12 -10.64
C LEU A 48 3.45 8.42 -9.29
N VAL A 49 2.49 8.51 -8.37
CA VAL A 49 2.53 7.81 -7.08
C VAL A 49 1.63 6.58 -7.09
N ALA A 50 0.42 6.70 -7.63
CA ALA A 50 -0.57 5.63 -7.63
C ALA A 50 -0.11 4.43 -8.47
N GLY A 51 0.40 4.63 -9.68
CA GLY A 51 0.84 3.55 -10.57
C GLY A 51 1.91 2.64 -9.94
N PRO A 52 3.04 3.19 -9.46
CA PRO A 52 4.04 2.43 -8.72
C PRO A 52 3.51 1.72 -7.47
N SER A 53 2.58 2.37 -6.76
CA SER A 53 1.96 1.80 -5.56
C SER A 53 1.08 0.61 -5.89
N ILE A 54 0.31 0.68 -6.98
CA ILE A 54 -0.50 -0.43 -7.50
C ILE A 54 0.41 -1.58 -7.91
N PHE A 55 1.44 -1.30 -8.71
CA PHE A 55 2.39 -2.33 -9.14
C PHE A 55 3.01 -3.06 -7.95
N SER A 56 3.54 -2.31 -6.97
CA SER A 56 4.19 -2.93 -5.83
C SER A 56 3.25 -3.79 -5.01
N ARG A 57 2.02 -3.32 -4.81
CA ARG A 57 0.97 -4.08 -4.13
C ARG A 57 0.62 -5.37 -4.86
N VAL A 58 0.44 -5.31 -6.18
CA VAL A 58 0.20 -6.48 -7.03
C VAL A 58 1.37 -7.45 -6.95
N ALA A 59 2.61 -6.96 -7.03
CA ALA A 59 3.81 -7.79 -6.95
C ALA A 59 3.94 -8.50 -5.60
N MET A 60 3.74 -7.78 -4.48
CA MET A 60 3.78 -8.35 -3.14
C MET A 60 2.67 -9.37 -2.90
N PHE A 61 1.44 -9.08 -3.34
CA PHE A 61 0.33 -10.03 -3.19
C PHE A 61 0.49 -11.26 -4.10
N SER A 62 1.08 -11.10 -5.29
CA SER A 62 1.36 -12.22 -6.19
C SER A 62 2.23 -13.29 -5.55
N MET A 63 3.14 -12.95 -4.63
CA MET A 63 3.93 -13.93 -3.89
C MET A 63 3.04 -14.88 -3.08
N THR A 64 1.98 -14.37 -2.43
CA THR A 64 1.03 -15.20 -1.69
C THR A 64 0.25 -16.14 -2.62
N VAL A 65 -0.17 -15.66 -3.79
CA VAL A 65 -0.86 -16.48 -4.81
C VAL A 65 0.05 -17.57 -5.35
N ILE A 66 1.31 -17.24 -5.63
CA ILE A 66 2.32 -18.21 -6.08
C ILE A 66 2.55 -19.27 -5.00
N THR A 67 2.67 -18.86 -3.73
CA THR A 67 2.82 -19.76 -2.58
C THR A 67 1.64 -20.73 -2.49
N GLN A 68 0.39 -20.24 -2.64
CA GLN A 68 -0.81 -21.08 -2.70
C GLN A 68 -0.76 -22.07 -3.87
N ALA A 69 -0.39 -21.63 -5.07
CA ALA A 69 -0.29 -22.50 -6.24
C ALA A 69 0.74 -23.63 -6.04
N PHE A 70 1.92 -23.33 -5.47
CA PHE A 70 2.92 -24.35 -5.14
C PHE A 70 2.44 -25.29 -4.01
N ALA A 71 1.70 -24.79 -3.02
CA ALA A 71 1.07 -25.63 -2.00
C ALA A 71 0.06 -26.62 -2.60
N GLY A 72 -0.69 -26.22 -3.63
CA GLY A 72 -1.57 -27.10 -4.41
C GLY A 72 -0.85 -28.28 -5.06
N HIS A 73 0.37 -28.06 -5.56
CA HIS A 73 1.17 -29.16 -6.12
C HIS A 73 1.65 -30.16 -5.06
N LEU A 74 1.66 -29.78 -3.77
CA LEU A 74 1.96 -30.67 -2.66
C LEU A 74 0.73 -31.46 -2.17
N GLY A 75 -0.47 -31.13 -2.66
CA GLY A 75 -1.72 -31.81 -2.35
C GLY A 75 -2.81 -30.90 -1.76
N ASP A 76 -4.06 -31.34 -1.86
CA ASP A 76 -5.25 -30.55 -1.52
C ASP A 76 -5.27 -30.10 -0.06
N LEU A 77 -4.80 -30.95 0.86
CA LEU A 77 -4.71 -30.62 2.29
C LEU A 77 -3.77 -29.42 2.54
N ASN A 78 -2.66 -29.34 1.80
CA ASN A 78 -1.68 -28.27 1.92
C ASN A 78 -2.20 -26.96 1.34
N LEU A 79 -2.88 -27.05 0.18
CA LEU A 79 -3.58 -25.93 -0.41
C LEU A 79 -4.66 -25.37 0.52
N ALA A 80 -5.50 -26.24 1.07
CA ALA A 80 -6.54 -25.84 2.02
C ALA A 80 -5.94 -25.13 3.24
N ALA A 81 -4.87 -25.70 3.82
CA ALA A 81 -4.20 -25.10 4.97
C ALA A 81 -3.65 -23.69 4.67
N ILE A 82 -2.86 -23.51 3.60
CA ILE A 82 -2.32 -22.20 3.22
C ILE A 82 -3.46 -21.23 2.91
N SER A 83 -4.50 -21.67 2.19
CA SER A 83 -5.66 -20.86 1.87
C SER A 83 -6.39 -20.38 3.12
N PHE A 84 -6.63 -21.25 4.11
CA PHE A 84 -7.26 -20.84 5.36
C PHE A 84 -6.42 -19.83 6.14
N VAL A 85 -5.11 -20.08 6.31
CA VAL A 85 -4.25 -19.12 7.03
C VAL A 85 -4.22 -17.77 6.31
N THR A 86 -4.07 -17.77 4.99
CA THR A 86 -3.95 -16.55 4.19
C THR A 86 -5.26 -15.74 4.12
N THR A 87 -6.39 -16.40 3.89
CA THR A 87 -7.69 -15.75 3.70
C THR A 87 -8.36 -15.32 5.00
N VAL A 88 -8.11 -16.02 6.11
CA VAL A 88 -8.71 -15.75 7.42
C VAL A 88 -7.73 -14.98 8.31
N ILE A 89 -6.64 -15.61 8.73
CA ILE A 89 -5.75 -15.06 9.77
C ILE A 89 -4.92 -13.90 9.23
N ILE A 90 -4.20 -14.12 8.13
CA ILE A 90 -3.34 -13.10 7.53
C ILE A 90 -4.17 -11.94 7.00
N SER A 91 -5.33 -12.16 6.38
CA SER A 91 -6.12 -11.05 5.89
C SER A 91 -6.63 -10.12 6.99
N ILE A 92 -7.02 -10.65 8.16
CA ILE A 92 -7.44 -9.83 9.31
C ILE A 92 -6.26 -8.99 9.80
N THR A 93 -5.11 -9.62 10.02
CA THR A 93 -3.93 -8.95 10.55
C THR A 93 -3.32 -7.96 9.55
N PHE A 94 -3.29 -8.30 8.27
CA PHE A 94 -2.90 -7.42 7.16
C PHE A 94 -3.78 -6.17 7.11
N GLY A 95 -5.10 -6.33 7.07
CA GLY A 95 -6.03 -5.20 6.99
C GLY A 95 -5.91 -4.26 8.19
N PHE A 96 -5.84 -4.81 9.40
CA PHE A 96 -5.67 -4.03 10.62
C PHE A 96 -4.33 -3.26 10.65
N LEU A 97 -3.21 -3.95 10.40
CA LEU A 97 -1.88 -3.33 10.44
C LEU A 97 -1.66 -2.34 9.30
N LEU A 98 -2.21 -2.61 8.10
CA LEU A 98 -2.19 -1.67 6.98
C LEU A 98 -2.98 -0.40 7.30
N GLY A 99 -4.14 -0.54 7.97
CA GLY A 99 -4.94 0.60 8.42
C GLY A 99 -4.19 1.42 9.47
N MET A 100 -3.50 0.78 10.42
CA MET A 100 -2.64 1.51 11.34
C MET A 100 -1.48 2.24 10.65
N ALA A 101 -0.90 1.61 9.61
CA ALA A 101 0.18 2.23 8.82
C ALA A 101 -0.28 3.43 7.98
N SER A 102 -1.58 3.58 7.66
CA SER A 102 -2.04 4.73 6.87
C SER A 102 -2.03 6.04 7.67
N ALA A 103 -2.09 6.00 9.00
CA ALA A 103 -1.86 7.17 9.83
C ALA A 103 -0.45 7.76 9.62
N LEU A 104 0.56 6.90 9.42
CA LEU A 104 1.93 7.33 9.10
C LEU A 104 1.98 8.04 7.75
N GLU A 105 1.26 7.56 6.74
CA GLU A 105 1.24 8.17 5.42
C GLU A 105 0.76 9.62 5.47
N THR A 106 -0.35 9.88 6.17
CA THR A 106 -0.86 11.25 6.35
C THR A 106 0.15 12.15 7.06
N LEU A 107 0.77 11.68 8.15
CA LEU A 107 1.75 12.45 8.91
C LEU A 107 3.03 12.72 8.11
N CYS A 108 3.51 11.73 7.36
CA CYS A 108 4.65 11.89 6.47
C CYS A 108 4.35 12.85 5.31
N GLY A 109 3.17 12.75 4.69
CA GLY A 109 2.73 13.67 3.64
C GLY A 109 2.64 15.11 4.12
N GLN A 110 2.07 15.34 5.32
CA GLN A 110 2.02 16.66 5.95
C GLN A 110 3.42 17.20 6.27
N ALA A 111 4.28 16.40 6.91
CA ALA A 111 5.62 16.83 7.27
C ALA A 111 6.50 17.10 6.05
N TYR A 112 6.37 16.28 5.00
CA TYR A 112 7.12 16.47 3.76
C TYR A 112 6.66 17.73 3.01
N GLY A 113 5.34 17.97 2.92
CA GLY A 113 4.78 19.22 2.36
C GLY A 113 5.23 20.47 3.14
N ALA A 114 5.35 20.36 4.48
CA ALA A 114 5.90 21.41 5.33
C ALA A 114 7.44 21.52 5.31
N LYS A 115 8.14 20.77 4.44
CA LYS A 115 9.61 20.70 4.31
C LYS A 115 10.33 20.25 5.60
N GLN A 116 9.64 19.54 6.49
CA GLN A 116 10.18 19.01 7.74
C GLN A 116 10.68 17.58 7.56
N TYR A 117 11.60 17.37 6.61
CA TYR A 117 12.03 16.05 6.14
C TYR A 117 12.53 15.12 7.25
N HIS A 118 13.25 15.64 8.23
CA HIS A 118 13.77 14.88 9.38
C HIS A 118 12.68 14.18 10.20
N LYS A 119 11.46 14.73 10.26
CA LYS A 119 10.36 14.13 11.03
C LYS A 119 9.87 12.82 10.44
N LEU A 120 10.05 12.59 9.14
CA LEU A 120 9.59 11.37 8.48
C LEU A 120 10.27 10.12 9.09
N GLY A 121 11.58 10.16 9.31
CA GLY A 121 12.32 9.04 9.91
C GLY A 121 11.87 8.75 11.34
N ILE A 122 11.59 9.80 12.12
CA ILE A 122 11.07 9.67 13.49
C ILE A 122 9.66 9.08 13.51
N TYR A 123 8.77 9.55 12.63
CA TYR A 123 7.42 8.98 12.51
C TYR A 123 7.45 7.52 12.07
N MET A 124 8.33 7.15 11.13
CA MET A 124 8.52 5.77 10.73
C MET A 124 8.97 4.89 11.90
N GLN A 125 9.99 5.32 12.66
CA GLN A 125 10.46 4.57 13.84
C GLN A 125 9.38 4.45 14.92
N ARG A 126 8.62 5.52 15.17
CA ARG A 126 7.47 5.49 16.09
C ARG A 126 6.42 4.48 15.64
N SER A 127 6.13 4.47 14.34
CA SER A 127 5.21 3.52 13.73
C SER A 127 5.72 2.08 13.86
N TRP A 128 7.02 1.82 13.66
CA TRP A 128 7.61 0.49 13.92
C TRP A 128 7.34 0.00 15.34
N ILE A 129 7.59 0.82 16.35
CA ILE A 129 7.37 0.44 17.76
C ILE A 129 5.91 0.02 17.98
N ILE A 130 4.97 0.84 17.51
CA ILE A 130 3.54 0.62 17.75
C ILE A 130 3.01 -0.56 16.94
N LEU A 131 3.29 -0.60 15.63
CA LEU A 131 2.79 -1.67 14.76
C LEU A 131 3.44 -3.01 15.12
N PHE A 132 4.71 -3.02 15.52
CA PHE A 132 5.37 -4.24 15.99
C PHE A 132 4.71 -4.75 17.27
N PHE A 133 4.49 -3.89 18.27
CA PHE A 133 3.75 -4.29 19.47
C PHE A 133 2.36 -4.87 19.15
N CYS A 134 1.57 -4.20 18.30
CA CYS A 134 0.27 -4.72 17.87
C CYS A 134 0.39 -6.05 17.09
N SER A 135 1.43 -6.22 16.27
CA SER A 135 1.67 -7.48 15.57
C SER A 135 1.92 -8.64 16.54
N ILE A 136 2.60 -8.39 17.67
CA ILE A 136 2.78 -9.37 18.76
C ILE A 136 1.45 -9.69 19.44
N VAL A 137 0.62 -8.69 19.73
CA VAL A 137 -0.71 -8.88 20.33
C VAL A 137 -1.63 -9.73 19.44
N LEU A 138 -1.41 -9.74 18.13
CA LEU A 138 -2.18 -10.54 17.16
C LEU A 138 -1.67 -11.99 16.98
N LEU A 139 -0.50 -12.35 17.54
CA LEU A 139 0.05 -13.71 17.42
C LEU A 139 -0.83 -14.83 17.97
N PRO A 140 -1.68 -14.64 19.00
CA PRO A 140 -2.62 -15.68 19.42
C PRO A 140 -3.50 -16.22 18.28
N LEU A 141 -3.82 -15.40 17.26
CA LEU A 141 -4.57 -15.86 16.09
C LEU A 141 -3.83 -16.95 15.30
N PHE A 142 -2.50 -16.90 15.26
CA PHE A 142 -1.66 -17.88 14.59
C PHE A 142 -1.43 -19.11 15.48
N ILE A 143 -1.08 -18.88 16.75
CA ILE A 143 -0.76 -19.96 17.71
C ILE A 143 -1.99 -20.85 17.95
N PHE A 144 -3.18 -20.26 18.03
CA PHE A 144 -4.43 -20.98 18.26
C PHE A 144 -5.23 -21.24 16.97
N ALA A 145 -4.61 -21.16 15.79
CA ALA A 145 -5.29 -21.38 14.53
C ALA A 145 -6.00 -22.75 14.44
N ALA A 146 -5.32 -23.85 14.81
CA ALA A 146 -5.90 -25.19 14.82
C ALA A 146 -7.13 -25.32 15.74
N PRO A 147 -7.06 -24.97 17.05
CA PRO A 147 -8.24 -25.07 17.91
C PRO A 147 -9.38 -24.13 17.50
N ILE A 148 -9.08 -22.93 16.98
CA ILE A 148 -10.10 -22.02 16.44
C ILE A 148 -10.84 -22.68 15.27
N LEU A 149 -10.10 -23.26 14.32
CA LEU A 149 -10.73 -23.93 13.17
C LEU A 149 -11.55 -25.15 13.58
N LYS A 150 -11.06 -25.96 14.53
CA LYS A 150 -11.83 -27.09 15.08
C LYS A 150 -13.13 -26.63 15.71
N LEU A 151 -13.11 -25.50 16.43
CA LEU A 151 -14.30 -24.92 17.05
C LEU A 151 -15.31 -24.39 16.03
N ILE A 152 -14.83 -23.90 14.88
CA ILE A 152 -15.67 -23.48 13.74
C ILE A 152 -16.23 -24.69 12.95
N GLY A 153 -15.80 -25.91 13.28
CA GLY A 153 -16.29 -27.16 12.67
C GLY A 153 -15.48 -27.64 11.47
N GLN A 154 -14.26 -27.15 11.26
CA GLN A 154 -13.38 -27.66 10.21
C GLN A 154 -12.87 -29.08 10.54
N PRO A 155 -12.68 -29.95 9.52
CA PRO A 155 -12.09 -31.27 9.71
C PRO A 155 -10.74 -31.21 10.45
N ALA A 156 -10.52 -32.14 11.38
CA ALA A 156 -9.34 -32.09 12.27
C ALA A 156 -8.01 -32.09 11.51
N ASN A 157 -7.89 -32.85 10.42
CA ASN A 157 -6.71 -32.86 9.56
C ASN A 157 -6.42 -31.50 8.91
N VAL A 158 -7.46 -30.81 8.41
CA VAL A 158 -7.33 -29.46 7.83
C VAL A 158 -6.96 -28.45 8.91
N ALA A 159 -7.62 -28.50 10.05
CA ALA A 159 -7.38 -27.59 11.16
C ALA A 159 -5.94 -27.74 11.71
N ASP A 160 -5.46 -28.97 11.90
CA ASP A 160 -4.11 -29.22 12.40
C ASP A 160 -3.03 -28.81 11.38
N GLN A 161 -3.25 -29.08 10.09
CA GLN A 161 -2.34 -28.61 9.03
C GLN A 161 -2.32 -27.07 8.94
N THR A 162 -3.48 -26.42 9.07
CA THR A 162 -3.60 -24.96 9.13
C THR A 162 -2.84 -24.41 10.33
N GLY A 163 -2.95 -25.04 11.50
CA GLY A 163 -2.21 -24.65 12.69
C GLY A 163 -0.70 -24.72 12.51
N LEU A 164 -0.19 -25.79 11.90
CA LEU A 164 1.23 -25.93 11.56
C LEU A 164 1.68 -24.77 10.67
N VAL A 165 0.97 -24.55 9.56
CA VAL A 165 1.30 -23.50 8.59
C VAL A 165 1.21 -22.10 9.21
N ALA A 166 0.22 -21.85 10.08
CA ALA A 166 0.05 -20.55 10.73
C ALA A 166 1.25 -20.18 11.59
N VAL A 167 1.79 -21.11 12.38
CA VAL A 167 2.99 -20.86 13.19
C VAL A 167 4.20 -20.55 12.31
N TRP A 168 4.36 -21.27 11.20
CA TRP A 168 5.47 -21.03 10.27
C TRP A 168 5.33 -19.74 9.46
N LEU A 169 4.14 -19.14 9.33
CA LEU A 169 3.93 -17.84 8.67
C LEU A 169 3.98 -16.65 9.64
N ILE A 170 4.35 -16.86 10.91
CA ILE A 170 4.57 -15.78 11.87
C ILE A 170 5.64 -14.78 11.37
N PRO A 171 6.81 -15.18 10.83
CA PRO A 171 7.80 -14.24 10.34
C PRO A 171 7.28 -13.34 9.22
N PHE A 172 6.48 -13.89 8.29
CA PHE A 172 5.76 -13.12 7.28
C PHE A 172 4.86 -12.06 7.91
N HIS A 173 4.02 -12.41 8.89
CA HIS A 173 3.19 -11.43 9.62
C HIS A 173 4.03 -10.35 10.34
N LEU A 174 5.13 -10.73 10.98
CA LEU A 174 6.02 -9.80 11.67
C LEU A 174 6.79 -8.87 10.73
N SER A 175 6.78 -9.13 9.41
CA SER A 175 7.35 -8.22 8.41
C SER A 175 6.44 -7.01 8.14
N PHE A 176 5.12 -7.12 8.38
CA PHE A 176 4.14 -6.08 8.05
C PHE A 176 4.43 -4.70 8.64
N PRO A 177 4.77 -4.56 9.95
CA PRO A 177 5.12 -3.27 10.53
C PRO A 177 6.21 -2.55 9.74
N PHE A 178 7.24 -3.29 9.31
CA PHE A 178 8.38 -2.72 8.60
C PHE A 178 8.04 -2.46 7.12
N GLN A 179 7.44 -3.45 6.46
CA GLN A 179 7.11 -3.36 5.04
C GLN A 179 6.18 -2.19 4.76
N PHE A 180 5.07 -2.06 5.51
CA PHE A 180 4.08 -1.02 5.24
C PHE A 180 4.66 0.36 5.51
N THR A 181 5.36 0.54 6.62
CA THR A 181 5.87 1.86 7.02
C THR A 181 7.05 2.31 6.16
N LEU A 182 7.95 1.42 5.74
CA LEU A 182 9.02 1.73 4.78
C LEU A 182 8.45 2.13 3.42
N GLN A 183 7.43 1.44 2.93
CA GLN A 183 6.75 1.83 1.70
C GLN A 183 6.17 3.25 1.82
N ARG A 184 5.43 3.56 2.90
CA ARG A 184 4.85 4.90 3.11
C ARG A 184 5.90 5.98 3.28
N PHE A 185 6.99 5.67 3.99
CA PHE A 185 8.13 6.57 4.13
C PHE A 185 8.72 6.94 2.77
N LEU A 186 8.94 5.98 1.88
CA LEU A 186 9.48 6.23 0.54
C LEU A 186 8.45 6.85 -0.42
N GLN A 187 7.18 6.44 -0.34
CA GLN A 187 6.06 6.99 -1.13
C GLN A 187 5.89 8.49 -0.86
N SER A 188 5.88 8.90 0.42
CA SER A 188 5.75 10.31 0.80
C SER A 188 6.90 11.21 0.29
N GLN A 189 8.03 10.61 -0.08
CA GLN A 189 9.20 11.30 -0.67
C GLN A 189 9.24 11.19 -2.20
N LEU A 190 8.18 10.66 -2.83
CA LEU A 190 8.11 10.37 -4.27
C LEU A 190 9.20 9.41 -4.77
N LYS A 191 9.81 8.61 -3.88
CA LYS A 191 10.83 7.59 -4.22
C LYS A 191 10.19 6.25 -4.59
N THR A 192 9.07 6.31 -5.31
CA THR A 192 8.23 5.15 -5.62
C THR A 192 8.87 4.17 -6.62
N VAL A 193 9.80 4.64 -7.45
CA VAL A 193 10.59 3.79 -8.36
C VAL A 193 11.39 2.72 -7.61
N VAL A 194 11.93 3.05 -6.43
CA VAL A 194 12.66 2.08 -5.59
C VAL A 194 11.74 0.97 -5.12
N ILE A 195 10.51 1.33 -4.73
CA ILE A 195 9.50 0.38 -4.27
C ILE A 195 9.14 -0.61 -5.39
N VAL A 196 8.99 -0.11 -6.61
CA VAL A 196 8.76 -0.94 -7.80
C VAL A 196 9.90 -1.93 -8.03
N TRP A 197 11.15 -1.46 -8.04
CA TRP A 197 12.30 -2.35 -8.25
C TRP A 197 12.44 -3.39 -7.14
N VAL A 198 12.35 -2.98 -5.88
CA VAL A 198 12.50 -3.90 -4.74
C VAL A 198 11.39 -4.96 -4.75
N SER A 199 10.13 -4.56 -4.96
CA SER A 199 9.02 -5.52 -5.02
C SER A 199 9.06 -6.43 -6.26
N GLY A 200 9.50 -5.91 -7.42
CA GLY A 200 9.70 -6.70 -8.63
C GLY A 200 10.82 -7.74 -8.48
N VAL A 201 11.97 -7.34 -7.89
CA VAL A 201 13.07 -8.27 -7.60
C VAL A 201 12.65 -9.30 -6.57
N ALA A 202 11.98 -8.90 -5.50
CA ALA A 202 11.46 -9.83 -4.50
C ALA A 202 10.51 -10.86 -5.12
N LEU A 203 9.67 -10.45 -6.08
CA LEU A 203 8.74 -11.35 -6.78
C LEU A 203 9.49 -12.33 -7.68
N ALA A 204 10.45 -11.85 -8.46
CA ALA A 204 11.27 -12.71 -9.33
C ALA A 204 12.06 -13.75 -8.51
N VAL A 205 12.65 -13.31 -7.40
CA VAL A 205 13.34 -14.20 -6.46
C VAL A 205 12.36 -15.19 -5.83
N HIS A 206 11.16 -14.75 -5.44
CA HIS A 206 10.13 -15.63 -4.90
C HIS A 206 9.75 -16.75 -5.89
N VAL A 207 9.50 -16.42 -7.16
CA VAL A 207 9.21 -17.42 -8.20
C VAL A 207 10.35 -18.45 -8.32
N LEU A 208 11.59 -17.98 -8.37
CA LEU A 208 12.76 -18.84 -8.52
C LEU A 208 12.97 -19.75 -7.31
N VAL A 209 12.90 -19.20 -6.09
CA VAL A 209 13.08 -19.95 -4.85
C VAL A 209 11.94 -20.95 -4.66
N SER A 210 10.69 -20.56 -4.92
CA SER A 210 9.54 -21.48 -4.85
C SER A 210 9.65 -22.61 -5.88
N TRP A 211 10.10 -22.33 -7.10
CA TRP A 211 10.34 -23.37 -8.09
C TRP A 211 11.45 -24.35 -7.69
N VAL A 212 12.59 -23.85 -7.19
CA VAL A 212 13.71 -24.71 -6.78
C VAL A 212 13.35 -25.51 -5.53
N PHE A 213 12.93 -24.84 -4.46
CA PHE A 213 12.74 -25.49 -3.17
C PHE A 213 11.46 -26.33 -3.15
N VAL A 214 10.32 -25.78 -3.57
CA VAL A 214 9.04 -26.47 -3.43
C VAL A 214 8.85 -27.51 -4.53
N TYR A 215 9.11 -27.15 -5.79
CA TYR A 215 8.84 -28.05 -6.91
C TYR A 215 9.99 -29.03 -7.20
N LYS A 216 11.24 -28.59 -7.21
CA LYS A 216 12.39 -29.49 -7.48
C LYS A 216 12.82 -30.26 -6.23
N LEU A 217 13.01 -29.60 -5.09
CA LEU A 217 13.52 -30.23 -3.87
C LEU A 217 12.42 -30.84 -2.99
N ARG A 218 11.14 -30.55 -3.26
CA ARG A 218 9.97 -31.12 -2.56
C ARG A 218 10.03 -30.96 -1.04
N VAL A 219 10.47 -29.80 -0.55
CA VAL A 219 10.65 -29.49 0.88
C VAL A 219 9.35 -29.45 1.72
N GLY A 220 8.21 -29.76 1.12
CA GLY A 220 6.91 -29.80 1.78
C GLY A 220 6.37 -28.42 2.17
N ILE A 221 5.25 -28.40 2.89
CA ILE A 221 4.46 -27.19 3.16
C ILE A 221 5.19 -26.18 4.06
N VAL A 222 6.02 -26.67 4.97
CA VAL A 222 6.84 -25.82 5.85
C VAL A 222 7.85 -25.04 5.02
N GLY A 223 8.53 -25.71 4.08
CA GLY A 223 9.44 -25.02 3.18
C GLY A 223 8.71 -24.01 2.29
N THR A 224 7.50 -24.32 1.82
CA THR A 224 6.66 -23.35 1.11
C THR A 224 6.37 -22.10 1.95
N ALA A 225 6.03 -22.23 3.23
CA ALA A 225 5.84 -21.09 4.14
C ALA A 225 7.13 -20.26 4.30
N ILE A 226 8.27 -20.92 4.51
CA ILE A 226 9.58 -20.25 4.66
C ILE A 226 9.96 -19.47 3.39
N THR A 227 9.62 -19.96 2.19
CA THR A 227 9.90 -19.20 0.95
C THR A 227 9.13 -17.88 0.88
N LEU A 228 7.90 -17.85 1.42
CA LEU A 228 7.10 -16.63 1.49
C LEU A 228 7.68 -15.66 2.52
N ASP A 229 8.03 -16.14 3.71
CA ASP A 229 8.71 -15.35 4.76
C ASP A 229 9.97 -14.67 4.20
N PHE A 230 10.81 -15.46 3.54
CA PHE A 230 12.07 -14.99 2.96
C PHE A 230 11.84 -13.86 1.96
N SER A 231 10.89 -14.01 1.04
CA SER A 231 10.61 -13.00 0.01
C SER A 231 10.05 -11.69 0.58
N TRP A 232 9.23 -11.76 1.62
CA TRP A 232 8.74 -10.57 2.30
C TRP A 232 9.84 -9.84 3.07
N TRP A 233 10.68 -10.57 3.80
CA TRP A 233 11.83 -9.99 4.48
C TRP A 233 12.89 -9.46 3.49
N LEU A 234 13.07 -10.09 2.34
CA LEU A 234 13.92 -9.57 1.27
C LEU A 234 13.43 -8.19 0.81
N SER A 235 12.11 -8.01 0.64
CA SER A 235 11.54 -6.69 0.33
C SER A 235 11.79 -5.68 1.45
N VAL A 236 11.53 -6.06 2.71
CA VAL A 236 11.77 -5.18 3.88
C VAL A 236 13.22 -4.72 3.92
N LEU A 237 14.16 -5.66 3.79
CA LEU A 237 15.58 -5.39 3.81
C LEU A 237 15.99 -4.52 2.61
N GLY A 238 15.46 -4.78 1.41
CA GLY A 238 15.74 -3.95 0.24
C GLY A 238 15.33 -2.48 0.42
N LEU A 239 14.12 -2.24 0.94
CA LEU A 239 13.64 -0.88 1.23
C LEU A 239 14.44 -0.23 2.36
N PHE A 240 14.75 -0.98 3.41
CA PHE A 240 15.51 -0.51 4.56
C PHE A 240 16.94 -0.13 4.17
N VAL A 241 17.65 -1.02 3.46
CA VAL A 241 19.02 -0.78 2.96
C VAL A 241 19.05 0.48 2.10
N TYR A 242 18.11 0.65 1.18
CA TYR A 242 18.04 1.88 0.39
C TYR A 242 17.89 3.14 1.27
N ALA A 243 17.00 3.10 2.28
CA ALA A 243 16.78 4.24 3.16
C ALA A 243 18.04 4.60 3.98
N VAL A 244 18.74 3.60 4.53
CA VAL A 244 19.89 3.82 5.43
C VAL A 244 21.22 4.02 4.71
N CYS A 245 21.41 3.44 3.52
CA CYS A 245 22.64 3.54 2.72
C CYS A 245 22.66 4.78 1.80
N GLY A 246 22.05 5.89 2.24
CA GLY A 246 22.13 7.18 1.55
C GLY A 246 21.01 7.48 0.54
N GLY A 247 20.00 6.63 0.41
CA GLY A 247 18.83 6.92 -0.43
C GLY A 247 17.93 8.03 0.12
N CYS A 248 17.97 8.28 1.44
CA CYS A 248 17.13 9.23 2.16
C CYS A 248 17.90 10.10 3.19
N PRO A 249 18.96 10.85 2.80
CA PRO A 249 19.85 11.50 3.76
C PRO A 249 19.17 12.62 4.58
N LEU A 250 18.16 13.28 4.03
CA LEU A 250 17.41 14.35 4.72
C LEU A 250 16.31 13.82 5.65
N SER A 251 15.79 12.64 5.35
CA SER A 251 14.64 12.05 6.06
C SER A 251 15.04 10.93 7.01
N TRP A 252 16.23 10.36 6.85
CA TRP A 252 16.80 9.34 7.71
C TRP A 252 18.17 9.80 8.24
N THR A 253 18.18 10.20 9.51
CA THR A 253 19.40 10.60 10.25
C THR A 253 19.86 9.55 11.25
N GLY A 254 19.32 8.33 11.15
CA GLY A 254 19.56 7.23 12.08
C GLY A 254 18.47 7.07 13.14
N PHE A 255 18.70 6.15 14.09
CA PHE A 255 17.78 5.89 15.19
C PHE A 255 17.72 7.07 16.17
N SER A 256 16.52 7.43 16.60
CA SER A 256 16.29 8.59 17.47
C SER A 256 15.41 8.24 18.65
N ALA A 257 15.83 8.68 19.85
CA ALA A 257 15.02 8.55 21.07
C ALA A 257 13.67 9.30 20.96
N GLN A 258 13.55 10.26 20.03
CA GLN A 258 12.29 10.98 19.77
C GLN A 258 11.19 10.05 19.23
N ALA A 259 11.53 8.87 18.73
CA ALA A 259 10.56 7.85 18.32
C ALA A 259 9.69 7.38 19.50
N PHE A 260 10.20 7.42 20.73
CA PHE A 260 9.48 6.98 21.93
C PHE A 260 8.57 8.06 22.53
N LEU A 261 8.65 9.31 22.05
CA LEU A 261 7.79 10.40 22.52
C LEU A 261 6.44 10.40 21.80
N GLY A 262 5.35 10.65 22.54
CA GLY A 262 4.00 10.76 21.97
C GLY A 262 3.44 9.44 21.40
N LEU A 263 3.93 8.29 21.88
CA LEU A 263 3.48 6.97 21.43
C LEU A 263 1.97 6.77 21.63
N TRP A 264 1.41 7.23 22.75
CA TRP A 264 0.00 7.04 23.06
C TRP A 264 -0.95 7.77 22.09
N ASP A 265 -0.64 9.01 21.75
CA ASP A 265 -1.46 9.79 20.82
C ASP A 265 -1.34 9.23 19.39
N PHE A 266 -0.13 8.86 18.98
CA PHE A 266 0.07 8.17 17.70
C PHE A 266 -0.64 6.81 17.67
N PHE A 267 -0.63 6.07 18.77
CA PHE A 267 -1.32 4.79 18.91
C PHE A 267 -2.83 4.98 18.74
N LYS A 268 -3.45 5.94 19.43
CA LYS A 268 -4.89 6.23 19.26
C LYS A 268 -5.25 6.54 17.82
N LEU A 269 -4.47 7.40 17.17
CA LEU A 269 -4.68 7.78 15.77
C LEU A 269 -4.55 6.56 14.84
N SER A 270 -3.50 5.77 15.03
CA SER A 270 -3.23 4.57 14.23
C SER A 270 -4.30 3.50 14.47
N LEU A 271 -4.70 3.28 15.72
CA LEU A 271 -5.72 2.32 16.11
C LEU A 271 -7.07 2.65 15.47
N ALA A 272 -7.48 3.92 15.48
CA ALA A 272 -8.72 4.35 14.84
C ALA A 272 -8.73 4.01 13.33
N SER A 273 -7.62 4.28 12.64
CA SER A 273 -7.45 3.94 11.22
C SER A 273 -7.39 2.42 10.98
N GLY A 274 -6.72 1.68 11.87
CA GLY A 274 -6.66 0.22 11.86
C GLY A 274 -8.04 -0.42 12.00
N ILE A 275 -8.86 0.05 12.95
CA ILE A 275 -10.23 -0.42 13.16
C ILE A 275 -11.09 -0.08 11.94
N MET A 276 -10.98 1.14 11.40
CA MET A 276 -11.74 1.56 10.22
C MET A 276 -11.50 0.62 9.03
N LEU A 277 -10.23 0.38 8.66
CA LEU A 277 -9.91 -0.48 7.51
C LEU A 277 -10.23 -1.96 7.77
N LEU A 278 -10.13 -2.41 9.03
CA LEU A 278 -10.55 -3.75 9.42
C LEU A 278 -12.07 -3.94 9.26
N LEU A 279 -12.85 -2.98 9.73
CA LEU A 279 -14.32 -2.99 9.61
C LEU A 279 -14.76 -2.92 8.15
N GLU A 280 -14.10 -2.10 7.33
CA GLU A 280 -14.35 -2.03 5.89
C GLU A 280 -14.15 -3.39 5.21
N ASN A 281 -13.00 -4.04 5.47
CA ASN A 281 -12.73 -5.38 4.95
C ASN A 281 -13.75 -6.42 5.43
N PHE A 282 -14.15 -6.36 6.69
CA PHE A 282 -15.15 -7.28 7.25
C PHE A 282 -16.53 -7.05 6.64
N TYR A 283 -16.93 -5.79 6.47
CA TYR A 283 -18.19 -5.40 5.85
C TYR A 283 -18.31 -5.94 4.42
N TYR A 284 -17.27 -5.79 3.59
CA TYR A 284 -17.25 -6.36 2.24
C TYR A 284 -17.38 -7.89 2.24
N ARG A 285 -16.73 -8.58 3.18
CA ARG A 285 -16.85 -10.05 3.31
C ARG A 285 -18.27 -10.48 3.65
N ILE A 286 -18.94 -9.76 4.56
CA ILE A 286 -20.36 -10.03 4.87
C ILE A 286 -21.25 -9.79 3.65
N LEU A 287 -21.03 -8.71 2.89
CA LEU A 287 -21.78 -8.45 1.67
C LEU A 287 -21.62 -9.58 0.64
N ILE A 288 -20.39 -10.06 0.42
CA ILE A 288 -20.12 -11.17 -0.50
C ILE A 288 -20.81 -12.45 -0.01
N ILE A 289 -20.72 -12.78 1.29
CA ILE A 289 -21.36 -13.96 1.86
C ILE A 289 -22.89 -13.88 1.67
N VAL A 290 -23.52 -12.76 2.04
CA VAL A 290 -24.96 -12.56 1.88
C VAL A 290 -25.37 -12.62 0.41
N SER A 291 -24.56 -12.07 -0.50
CA SER A 291 -24.77 -12.18 -1.94
C SER A 291 -24.66 -13.64 -2.44
N GLY A 292 -23.81 -14.46 -1.83
CA GLY A 292 -23.67 -15.89 -2.15
C GLY A 292 -24.84 -16.75 -1.66
N TYR A 293 -25.61 -16.28 -0.67
CA TYR A 293 -26.85 -16.93 -0.23
C TYR A 293 -28.06 -16.61 -1.12
N LEU A 294 -27.94 -15.64 -2.04
CA LEU A 294 -28.96 -15.36 -3.04
C LEU A 294 -28.86 -16.38 -4.19
N HIS A 295 -29.55 -17.51 -4.00
CA HIS A 295 -29.72 -18.67 -4.90
C HIS A 295 -28.50 -19.57 -5.16
N ASN A 296 -28.58 -20.77 -4.54
CA ASN A 296 -27.94 -22.04 -4.89
C ASN A 296 -26.41 -22.22 -4.68
N THR A 297 -26.10 -23.32 -3.96
CA THR A 297 -24.95 -24.24 -4.08
C THR A 297 -23.67 -24.06 -3.23
N GLU A 298 -23.14 -25.22 -2.80
CA GLU A 298 -21.77 -25.51 -2.32
C GLU A 298 -20.66 -24.92 -3.20
N ILE A 299 -20.93 -24.67 -4.49
CA ILE A 299 -20.00 -24.04 -5.44
C ILE A 299 -19.68 -22.58 -5.04
N ALA A 300 -20.57 -21.95 -4.26
CA ALA A 300 -20.41 -20.56 -3.82
C ALA A 300 -19.22 -20.36 -2.87
N ILE A 301 -18.82 -21.36 -2.08
CA ILE A 301 -17.76 -21.22 -1.06
C ILE A 301 -16.36 -21.22 -1.70
N ASP A 302 -16.09 -22.15 -2.63
CA ASP A 302 -14.83 -22.18 -3.38
C ASP A 302 -14.73 -20.98 -4.34
N ALA A 303 -15.83 -20.61 -4.97
CA ALA A 303 -15.92 -19.37 -5.74
C ALA A 303 -15.72 -18.13 -4.86
N LEU A 304 -16.17 -18.13 -3.60
CA LEU A 304 -15.95 -17.04 -2.64
C LEU A 304 -14.47 -16.86 -2.32
N SER A 305 -13.71 -17.93 -2.17
CA SER A 305 -12.26 -17.87 -1.95
C SER A 305 -11.52 -17.24 -3.14
N ILE A 306 -11.92 -17.62 -4.36
CA ILE A 306 -11.42 -17.03 -5.61
C ILE A 306 -11.82 -15.56 -5.71
N CYS A 307 -13.09 -15.23 -5.47
CA CYS A 307 -13.62 -13.87 -5.50
C CYS A 307 -12.99 -12.98 -4.42
N ILE A 308 -12.71 -13.48 -3.21
CA ILE A 308 -11.96 -12.74 -2.18
C ILE A 308 -10.53 -12.48 -2.64
N SER A 309 -9.88 -13.46 -3.27
CA SER A 309 -8.53 -13.28 -3.80
C SER A 309 -8.49 -12.23 -4.92
N ILE A 310 -9.50 -12.24 -5.81
CA ILE A 310 -9.69 -11.24 -6.86
C ILE A 310 -10.05 -9.86 -6.28
N PHE A 311 -10.90 -9.81 -5.26
CA PHE A 311 -11.27 -8.58 -4.57
C PHE A 311 -10.07 -7.94 -3.89
N VAL A 312 -9.20 -8.75 -3.25
CA VAL A 312 -7.98 -8.23 -2.66
C VAL A 312 -7.06 -7.68 -3.75
N TRP A 313 -6.94 -8.34 -4.92
CA TRP A 313 -6.24 -7.78 -6.09
C TRP A 313 -6.81 -6.44 -6.54
N GLU A 314 -8.13 -6.37 -6.71
CA GLU A 314 -8.82 -5.16 -7.16
C GLU A 314 -8.67 -4.03 -6.13
N SER A 315 -8.75 -4.34 -4.83
CA SER A 315 -8.60 -3.38 -3.74
C SER A 315 -7.20 -2.73 -3.70
N MET A 316 -6.19 -3.34 -4.34
CA MET A 316 -4.88 -2.71 -4.49
C MET A 316 -4.92 -1.45 -5.37
N ILE A 317 -5.92 -1.32 -6.23
CA ILE A 317 -6.13 -0.14 -7.08
C ILE A 317 -6.61 1.06 -6.23
N PRO A 318 -7.76 1.00 -5.52
CA PRO A 318 -8.17 2.07 -4.59
C PRO A 318 -7.12 2.40 -3.54
N LEU A 319 -6.44 1.39 -2.98
CA LEU A 319 -5.38 1.60 -1.99
C LEU A 319 -4.11 2.26 -2.59
N GLY A 320 -3.88 2.09 -3.89
CA GLY A 320 -2.84 2.81 -4.63
C GLY A 320 -3.20 4.28 -4.83
N PHE A 321 -4.46 4.58 -5.12
CA PHE A 321 -4.96 5.96 -5.16
C PHE A 321 -4.93 6.64 -3.79
N LEU A 322 -5.31 5.93 -2.73
CA LEU A 322 -5.19 6.39 -1.34
C LEU A 322 -3.75 6.76 -0.98
N ALA A 323 -2.78 5.97 -1.46
CA ALA A 323 -1.37 6.30 -1.28
C ALA A 323 -0.95 7.54 -2.08
N GLY A 324 -1.49 7.68 -3.29
CA GLY A 324 -1.35 8.86 -4.12
C GLY A 324 -1.89 10.13 -3.46
N THR A 325 -3.10 10.08 -2.88
CA THR A 325 -3.73 11.24 -2.23
C THR A 325 -3.07 11.62 -0.91
N GLY A 326 -2.65 10.64 -0.10
CA GLY A 326 -1.86 10.88 1.11
C GLY A 326 -0.54 11.58 0.82
N SER A 327 0.07 11.25 -0.33
CA SER A 327 1.26 11.92 -0.84
C SER A 327 0.95 13.22 -1.60
N TRP A 328 -0.29 13.48 -2.02
CA TRP A 328 -0.65 14.65 -2.85
C TRP A 328 -0.53 15.98 -2.09
N ASN A 329 -0.68 15.98 -0.76
CA ASN A 329 -0.32 17.12 0.10
C ASN A 329 1.16 17.56 -0.07
N THR A 330 2.03 16.69 -0.60
CA THR A 330 3.41 17.02 -0.92
C THR A 330 3.57 17.75 -2.25
N THR A 331 2.78 17.37 -3.26
CA THR A 331 2.90 17.90 -4.63
C THR A 331 2.28 19.30 -4.77
N GLY A 332 1.31 19.65 -3.93
CA GLY A 332 0.78 21.02 -3.85
C GLY A 332 1.78 22.03 -3.29
N ALA A 333 2.79 21.58 -2.54
CA ALA A 333 3.82 22.42 -1.91
C ALA A 333 5.13 22.51 -2.72
N VAL A 334 5.33 21.61 -3.69
CA VAL A 334 6.50 21.60 -4.58
C VAL A 334 6.06 22.13 -5.93
N LYS A 335 6.44 23.38 -6.25
CA LYS A 335 6.48 23.82 -7.65
C LYS A 335 7.44 22.87 -8.37
N LEU A 336 6.89 22.05 -9.26
CA LEU A 336 7.67 21.35 -10.25
C LEU A 336 8.12 22.44 -11.23
N ASP A 337 9.32 22.96 -11.03
CA ASP A 337 9.99 23.87 -11.96
C ASP A 337 10.45 23.12 -13.21
#